data_AF-A0A417HPA0-F1
#
_entry.id   AF-A0A417HPA0-F1
#
_cell.length_a   1.000
_cell.length_b   1.000
_cell.length_c   1.000
_cell.angle_alpha   90.00
_cell.angle_beta   90.00
_cell.angle_gamma   90.00
#
_symmetry.space_group_name_H-M   'P 1'
#
loop_
_entity.id
_entity.type
_entity.pdbx_description
1 polymer ?
#
loop_
_entity_poly.entity_id
_entity_poly.type
_entity_poly.pdbx_seq_one_letter_code
_entity_poly.pdbx_strand_id
1 'polypeptide(L)'
;MNNRTMATVYVDQDSISVKTRSRKGCSPQRFIILKKELQRLEEKKYLITKDIHSYVELRICDAVGGVKVLELSFTWLKDAGRDSVSGYTERIRLPYEPFRSYVAGEGETVDRTRWRLLSILEQNRPKLEFQSRKNLKAVVENPILRHKLGKFLDQHFNWYNYERIVLTDDYLPYSFFFEGYMVQGTKTCGGVILHGEENIRTAKYGIHT
;
A
#
# COMPACT_ATOMS: atom_id res chain seq x y z
N MET A 1 2.60 -8.00 -16.38
CA MET A 1 1.96 -6.78 -16.92
C MET A 1 1.41 -5.96 -15.77
N ASN A 2 1.74 -4.67 -15.69
CA ASN A 2 1.29 -3.80 -14.61
C ASN A 2 -0.22 -3.51 -14.69
N ASN A 3 -1.01 -4.05 -13.77
CA ASN A 3 -2.44 -3.77 -13.60
C ASN A 3 -2.67 -2.44 -12.87
N ARG A 4 -2.14 -1.34 -13.41
CA ARG A 4 -2.32 0.00 -12.81
C ARG A 4 -3.69 0.57 -13.17
N THR A 5 -4.35 1.15 -12.17
CA THR A 5 -5.57 1.95 -12.38
C THR A 5 -5.19 3.36 -12.83
N MET A 6 -5.83 3.85 -13.89
CA MET A 6 -5.78 5.26 -14.28
C MET A 6 -6.79 6.05 -13.45
N ALA A 7 -6.34 7.13 -12.82
CA ALA A 7 -7.18 8.12 -12.18
C ALA A 7 -7.29 9.35 -13.08
N THR A 8 -8.50 9.86 -13.25
CA THR A 8 -8.78 11.16 -13.88
C THR A 8 -9.43 12.06 -12.84
N VAL A 9 -8.79 13.17 -12.53
CA VAL A 9 -9.28 14.20 -11.60
C VAL A 9 -9.77 15.38 -12.41
N TYR A 10 -10.97 15.85 -12.12
CA TYR A 10 -11.54 17.09 -12.66
C TYR A 10 -11.66 18.07 -11.51
N VAL A 11 -11.41 19.36 -11.77
CA VAL A 11 -11.52 20.43 -10.77
C VAL A 11 -12.70 21.30 -11.12
N ASP A 12 -13.59 21.48 -10.16
CA ASP A 12 -14.72 22.39 -10.20
C ASP A 12 -14.49 23.53 -9.18
N GLN A 13 -15.43 24.48 -9.08
CA GLN A 13 -15.29 25.65 -8.20
C GLN A 13 -15.06 25.24 -6.73
N ASP A 14 -15.95 24.41 -6.18
CA ASP A 14 -15.94 24.02 -4.75
C ASP A 14 -15.62 22.54 -4.51
N SER A 15 -15.35 21.78 -5.57
CA SER A 15 -15.12 20.34 -5.48
C SER A 15 -14.11 19.86 -6.51
N ILE A 16 -13.70 18.60 -6.35
CA ILE A 16 -13.05 17.82 -7.39
C ILE A 16 -13.91 16.60 -7.68
N SER A 17 -13.79 16.04 -8.86
CA SER A 17 -14.38 14.74 -9.17
C SER A 17 -13.34 13.76 -9.69
N VAL A 18 -13.39 12.51 -9.21
CA VAL A 18 -12.43 11.46 -9.53
C VAL A 18 -13.11 10.33 -10.29
N LYS A 19 -12.52 9.94 -11.42
CA LYS A 19 -12.93 8.77 -12.21
C LYS A 19 -11.78 7.78 -12.28
N THR A 20 -12.05 6.49 -12.03
CA THR A 20 -11.04 5.44 -12.15
C THR A 20 -11.30 4.55 -13.36
N ARG A 21 -10.22 4.03 -13.94
CA ARG A 21 -10.26 3.02 -15.01
C ARG A 21 -9.13 2.03 -14.82
N SER A 22 -9.48 0.79 -14.54
CA SER A 22 -8.57 -0.35 -14.47
C SER A 22 -8.88 -1.35 -15.58
N ARG A 23 -8.15 -2.46 -15.63
CA ARG A 23 -8.48 -3.57 -16.55
C ARG A 23 -9.77 -4.29 -16.17
N LYS A 24 -10.20 -4.20 -14.91
CA LYS A 24 -11.45 -4.82 -14.43
C LYS A 24 -12.69 -4.01 -14.83
N GLY A 25 -12.52 -2.73 -15.16
CA GLY A 25 -13.60 -1.85 -15.55
C GLY A 25 -13.32 -0.38 -15.21
N CYS A 26 -14.35 0.45 -15.37
CA CYS A 26 -14.35 1.86 -14.98
C CYS A 26 -15.17 2.04 -13.70
N SER A 27 -14.90 3.11 -12.94
CA SER A 27 -15.79 3.52 -11.86
C SER A 27 -17.21 3.74 -12.38
N PRO A 28 -18.24 3.35 -11.61
CA PRO A 28 -19.64 3.47 -12.02
C PRO A 28 -20.05 4.93 -12.24
N GLN A 29 -19.49 5.85 -11.46
CA GLN A 29 -19.68 7.30 -11.59
C GLN A 29 -18.36 8.05 -11.35
N ARG A 30 -18.39 9.37 -11.49
CA ARG A 30 -17.34 10.22 -10.91
C ARG A 30 -17.65 10.38 -9.43
N PHE A 31 -16.65 10.24 -8.58
CA PHE A 31 -16.79 10.49 -7.16
C PHE A 31 -16.45 11.94 -6.86
N ILE A 32 -17.39 12.68 -6.29
CA ILE A 32 -17.23 14.09 -5.92
C ILE A 32 -16.63 14.20 -4.50
N ILE A 33 -15.59 15.02 -4.36
CA ILE A 33 -14.94 15.33 -3.08
C ILE A 33 -14.91 16.85 -2.92
N LEU A 34 -15.42 17.37 -1.81
CA LEU A 34 -15.48 18.82 -1.62
C LEU A 34 -14.09 19.37 -1.25
N LYS A 35 -13.75 20.57 -1.73
CA LYS A 35 -12.46 21.20 -1.40
C LYS A 35 -12.26 21.41 0.10
N LYS A 36 -13.34 21.68 0.84
CA LYS A 36 -13.32 21.74 2.31
C LYS A 36 -12.92 20.41 2.97
N GLU A 37 -13.22 19.27 2.34
CA GLU A 37 -12.79 17.97 2.84
C GLU A 37 -11.31 17.75 2.59
N LEU A 38 -10.79 18.19 1.43
CA LEU A 38 -9.36 18.17 1.16
C LEU A 38 -8.57 19.05 2.15
N GLN A 39 -9.11 20.21 2.54
CA GLN A 39 -8.52 21.03 3.61
C GLN A 39 -8.47 20.27 4.94
N ARG A 40 -9.57 19.61 5.34
CA ARG A 40 -9.60 18.77 6.55
C ARG A 40 -8.64 17.58 6.47
N LEU A 41 -8.40 17.05 5.26
CA LEU A 41 -7.42 15.98 5.04
C LEU A 41 -5.99 16.45 5.38
N GLU A 42 -5.64 17.70 5.09
CA GLU A 42 -4.31 18.24 5.40
C GLU A 42 -4.03 18.24 6.90
N GLU A 43 -5.03 18.54 7.71
CA GLU A 43 -4.94 18.55 9.17
C GLU A 43 -4.97 17.13 9.75
N LYS A 44 -5.97 16.33 9.36
CA LYS A 44 -6.24 15.03 9.98
C LYS A 44 -5.42 13.88 9.40
N LYS A 45 -4.81 14.08 8.23
CA LYS A 45 -4.13 13.06 7.41
C LYS A 45 -5.01 11.87 6.97
N TYR A 46 -6.25 11.81 7.42
CA TYR A 46 -7.21 10.77 7.13
C TYR A 46 -8.64 11.30 7.18
N LEU A 47 -9.48 10.89 6.23
CA LEU A 47 -10.92 11.11 6.28
C LEU A 47 -11.68 10.06 5.46
N ILE A 48 -12.97 9.91 5.75
CA ILE A 48 -13.91 9.15 4.93
C ILE A 48 -14.97 10.13 4.44
N THR A 49 -15.24 10.10 3.14
CA THR A 49 -16.35 10.84 2.53
C THR A 49 -17.21 9.93 1.67
N LYS A 50 -18.45 10.33 1.43
CA LYS A 50 -19.44 9.57 0.66
C LYS A 50 -19.99 10.43 -0.47
N ASP A 51 -20.27 9.77 -1.59
CA ASP A 51 -20.92 10.36 -2.75
C ASP A 51 -21.96 9.37 -3.29
N ILE A 52 -23.22 9.78 -3.25
CA ILE A 52 -24.38 8.92 -3.52
C ILE A 52 -24.36 7.67 -2.62
N HIS A 53 -24.10 6.49 -3.20
CA HIS A 53 -24.01 5.21 -2.49
C HIS A 53 -22.56 4.78 -2.24
N SER A 54 -21.59 5.39 -2.91
CA SER A 54 -20.19 5.02 -2.79
C SER A 54 -19.51 5.82 -1.67
N TYR A 55 -18.42 5.30 -1.14
CA TYR A 55 -17.57 6.04 -0.21
C TYR A 55 -16.11 5.86 -0.57
N VAL A 56 -15.30 6.81 -0.13
CA VAL A 56 -13.85 6.78 -0.28
C VAL A 56 -13.18 7.15 1.04
N GLU A 57 -12.20 6.34 1.40
CA GLU A 57 -11.26 6.67 2.47
C GLU A 57 -10.05 7.35 1.84
N LEU A 58 -9.77 8.59 2.26
CA LEU A 58 -8.57 9.32 1.87
C LEU A 58 -7.55 9.27 2.99
N ARG A 59 -6.29 9.02 2.63
CA ARG A 59 -5.15 9.10 3.55
C ARG A 59 -3.96 9.77 2.89
N ILE A 60 -3.35 10.73 3.57
CA ILE A 60 -2.03 11.24 3.19
C ILE A 60 -1.01 10.37 3.94
N CYS A 61 -0.21 9.63 3.17
CA CYS A 61 0.84 8.77 3.69
C CYS A 61 2.20 9.27 3.23
N ASP A 62 3.22 9.11 4.06
CA ASP A 62 4.59 9.20 3.60
C ASP A 62 4.94 7.90 2.85
N ALA A 63 5.54 8.02 1.67
CA ALA A 63 6.11 6.92 0.93
C ALA A 63 7.63 6.86 1.14
N VAL A 64 8.23 5.75 0.70
CA VAL A 64 9.68 5.54 0.74
C VAL A 64 10.38 6.73 0.05
N GLY A 65 11.37 7.31 0.72
CA GLY A 65 12.06 8.51 0.26
C GLY A 65 11.42 9.84 0.69
N GLY A 66 10.43 9.82 1.60
CA GLY A 66 9.83 11.03 2.19
C GLY A 66 8.83 11.75 1.28
N VAL A 67 8.44 11.12 0.16
CA VAL A 67 7.45 11.68 -0.76
C VAL A 67 6.04 11.42 -0.23
N LYS A 68 5.22 12.46 -0.09
CA LYS A 68 3.82 12.29 0.29
C LYS A 68 2.98 11.70 -0.83
N VAL A 69 2.12 10.76 -0.47
CA VAL A 69 1.21 10.06 -1.37
C VAL A 69 -0.21 10.19 -0.84
N LEU A 70 -1.13 10.56 -1.73
CA LEU A 70 -2.56 10.46 -1.50
C LEU A 70 -3.03 9.05 -1.83
N GLU A 71 -3.46 8.32 -0.83
CA GLU A 71 -4.18 7.06 -1.02
C GLU A 71 -5.68 7.32 -1.00
N LEU A 72 -6.38 6.77 -1.99
CA LEU A 72 -7.83 6.76 -2.10
C LEU A 72 -8.29 5.30 -2.17
N SER A 73 -8.95 4.83 -1.11
CA SER A 73 -9.58 3.51 -1.06
C SER A 73 -11.07 3.66 -1.30
N PHE A 74 -11.48 3.46 -2.55
CA PHE A 74 -12.88 3.53 -2.97
C PHE A 74 -13.60 2.23 -2.64
N THR A 75 -14.84 2.37 -2.18
CA THR A 75 -15.86 1.33 -2.26
C THR A 75 -16.94 1.82 -3.21
N TRP A 76 -16.87 1.30 -4.43
CA TRP A 76 -17.82 1.63 -5.49
C TRP A 76 -19.07 0.79 -5.32
N LEU A 77 -20.20 1.44 -5.07
CA LEU A 77 -21.52 0.82 -5.00
C LEU A 77 -22.39 1.34 -6.14
N LYS A 78 -23.16 0.43 -6.74
CA LYS A 78 -24.23 0.72 -7.69
C LYS A 78 -25.50 0.02 -7.26
N ASP A 79 -26.62 0.63 -7.59
CA ASP A 79 -27.94 0.01 -7.45
C ASP A 79 -28.01 -1.25 -8.30
N ALA A 80 -28.44 -2.36 -7.69
CA ALA A 80 -28.67 -3.64 -8.36
C ALA A 80 -30.19 -3.98 -8.45
N GLY A 81 -31.05 -3.04 -8.06
CA GLY A 81 -32.50 -3.18 -7.99
C GLY A 81 -32.95 -4.03 -6.80
N ARG A 82 -34.26 -4.07 -6.54
CA ARG A 82 -34.87 -4.92 -5.50
C ARG A 82 -34.21 -4.76 -4.12
N ASP A 83 -34.00 -3.51 -3.71
CA ASP A 83 -33.34 -3.16 -2.44
C ASP A 83 -31.93 -3.76 -2.27
N SER A 84 -31.26 -4.07 -3.39
CA SER A 84 -29.92 -4.65 -3.40
C SER A 84 -28.89 -3.69 -4.00
N VAL A 85 -27.67 -3.77 -3.47
CA VAL A 85 -26.50 -3.06 -3.99
C VAL A 85 -25.45 -4.05 -4.45
N SER A 86 -24.71 -3.69 -5.49
CA SER A 86 -23.53 -4.44 -5.92
C SER A 86 -22.33 -3.49 -5.96
N GLY A 87 -21.13 -4.02 -5.80
CA GLY A 87 -19.96 -3.16 -5.72
C GLY A 87 -18.64 -3.88 -5.72
N TYR A 88 -17.58 -3.08 -5.68
CA TYR A 88 -16.20 -3.54 -5.59
C TYR A 88 -15.34 -2.48 -4.91
N THR A 89 -14.24 -2.92 -4.32
CA THR A 89 -13.24 -2.02 -3.76
C THR A 89 -12.11 -1.77 -4.76
N GLU A 90 -11.58 -0.56 -4.75
CA GLU A 90 -10.44 -0.18 -5.56
C GLU A 90 -9.57 0.81 -4.79
N ARG A 91 -8.27 0.55 -4.76
CA ARG A 91 -7.30 1.45 -4.14
C ARG A 91 -6.43 2.09 -5.22
N ILE A 92 -6.29 3.41 -5.15
CA ILE A 92 -5.35 4.16 -5.99
C ILE A 92 -4.44 5.03 -5.13
N ARG A 93 -3.24 5.30 -5.65
CA ARG A 93 -2.21 6.12 -5.01
C ARG A 93 -1.74 7.19 -5.98
N LEU A 94 -1.80 8.45 -5.57
CA LEU A 94 -1.38 9.62 -6.37
C LEU A 94 -0.27 10.37 -5.63
N PRO A 95 0.69 10.98 -6.34
CA PRO A 95 1.69 11.83 -5.70
C PRO A 95 0.98 13.06 -5.13
N TYR A 96 1.14 13.31 -3.82
CA TYR A 96 0.31 14.28 -3.12
C TYR A 96 0.59 15.72 -3.55
N GLU A 97 1.87 16.11 -3.61
CA GLU A 97 2.23 17.50 -3.93
C GLU A 97 1.80 17.90 -5.37
N PRO A 98 2.04 17.09 -6.42
CA PRO A 98 1.50 17.38 -7.76
C PRO A 98 -0.04 17.42 -7.81
N PHE A 99 -0.71 16.54 -7.07
CA PHE A 99 -2.17 16.57 -6.95
C PHE A 99 -2.65 17.88 -6.31
N ARG A 100 -2.01 18.30 -5.21
CA ARG A 100 -2.33 19.51 -4.46
C ARG A 100 -2.19 20.76 -5.33
N SER A 101 -1.05 20.92 -6.01
CA SER A 101 -0.82 22.05 -6.92
C SER A 101 -1.83 22.08 -8.06
N TYR A 102 -2.18 20.91 -8.64
CA TYR A 102 -3.22 20.85 -9.66
C TYR A 102 -4.60 21.29 -9.15
N VAL A 103 -5.01 20.83 -7.95
CA VAL A 103 -6.29 21.22 -7.35
C VAL A 103 -6.33 22.70 -6.94
N ALA A 104 -5.19 23.26 -6.54
CA ALA A 104 -5.03 24.68 -6.22
C ALA A 104 -4.99 25.59 -7.46
N GLY A 105 -4.80 25.02 -8.67
CA GLY A 105 -4.63 25.79 -9.90
C GLY A 105 -3.25 26.41 -10.05
N GLU A 106 -2.25 25.87 -9.34
CA GLU A 106 -0.86 26.31 -9.39
C GLU A 106 -0.17 25.68 -10.63
N GLY A 107 0.25 26.53 -11.58
CA GLY A 107 1.04 26.14 -12.77
C GLY A 107 0.35 26.32 -14.14
N GLU A 108 1.16 26.39 -15.20
CA GLU A 108 0.70 26.42 -16.59
C GLU A 108 0.48 24.99 -17.11
N THR A 109 -0.78 24.53 -17.13
CA THR A 109 -1.14 23.30 -17.84
C THR A 109 -2.19 23.59 -18.91
N VAL A 110 -1.91 23.08 -20.12
CA VAL A 110 -2.62 23.35 -21.39
C VAL A 110 -4.05 22.77 -21.43
N ASP A 111 -4.48 22.06 -20.38
CA ASP A 111 -5.84 21.54 -20.25
C ASP A 111 -6.27 21.53 -18.77
N ARG A 112 -6.54 22.72 -18.21
CA ARG A 112 -6.90 22.91 -16.78
C ARG A 112 -8.11 22.08 -16.32
N THR A 113 -8.90 21.53 -17.25
CA THR A 113 -10.14 20.82 -16.93
C THR A 113 -9.96 19.39 -16.42
N ARG A 114 -8.83 18.73 -16.69
CA ARG A 114 -8.60 17.34 -16.23
C ARG A 114 -7.13 16.98 -16.03
N TRP A 115 -6.83 16.30 -14.93
CA TRP A 115 -5.52 15.69 -14.65
C TRP A 115 -5.63 14.17 -14.70
N ARG A 116 -4.78 13.54 -15.51
CA ARG A 116 -4.75 12.08 -15.70
C ARG A 116 -3.42 11.51 -15.25
N LEU A 117 -3.48 10.50 -14.38
CA LEU A 117 -2.30 9.82 -13.90
C LEU A 117 -2.56 8.33 -13.70
N LEU A 118 -1.54 7.51 -13.95
CA LEU A 118 -1.54 6.13 -13.50
C LEU A 118 -1.25 6.09 -12.00
N SER A 119 -2.07 5.35 -11.26
CA SER A 119 -1.83 5.08 -9.85
C SER A 119 -0.41 4.56 -9.63
N ILE A 120 0.29 5.15 -8.68
CA ILE A 120 1.60 4.66 -8.23
C ILE A 120 1.39 3.24 -7.69
N LEU A 121 2.37 2.37 -7.91
CA LEU A 121 2.28 1.01 -7.42
C LEU A 121 2.49 1.03 -5.91
N GLU A 122 1.74 0.19 -5.23
CA GLU A 122 2.00 -0.09 -3.83
C GLU A 122 3.39 -0.72 -3.73
N GLN A 123 4.31 -0.04 -3.04
CA GLN A 123 5.61 -0.63 -2.73
C GLN A 123 5.41 -1.61 -1.59
N ASN A 124 4.93 -2.81 -1.94
CA ASN A 124 4.63 -3.86 -0.97
C ASN A 124 5.87 -4.66 -0.58
N ARG A 125 7.06 -4.30 -1.07
CA ARG A 125 8.30 -5.02 -0.77
C ARG A 125 9.22 -4.12 0.05
N PRO A 126 9.14 -4.17 1.40
CA PRO A 126 10.12 -3.52 2.25
C PRO A 126 11.52 -4.05 1.92
N LYS A 127 12.53 -3.20 2.12
CA LYS A 127 13.93 -3.62 2.04
C LYS A 127 14.22 -4.61 3.17
N LEU A 128 14.69 -5.80 2.84
CA LEU A 128 15.14 -6.76 3.84
C LEU A 128 16.60 -6.48 4.18
N GLU A 129 16.86 -6.21 5.47
CA GLU A 129 18.19 -5.93 5.98
C GLU A 129 18.60 -7.03 6.96
N PHE A 130 19.63 -7.79 6.62
CA PHE A 130 20.13 -8.81 7.53
C PHE A 130 21.23 -8.23 8.41
N GLN A 131 20.94 -8.19 9.72
CA GLN A 131 21.89 -7.95 10.79
C GLN A 131 22.13 -9.23 11.60
N SER A 132 21.95 -10.38 10.95
CA SER A 132 22.27 -11.72 11.45
C SER A 132 23.64 -12.13 10.94
N ARG A 133 24.52 -12.59 11.84
CA ARG A 133 25.85 -13.09 11.48
C ARG A 133 25.91 -14.61 11.55
N LYS A 134 25.28 -15.21 12.57
CA LYS A 134 25.38 -16.64 12.84
C LYS A 134 24.36 -17.45 12.05
N ASN A 135 23.07 -17.15 12.22
CA ASN A 135 21.98 -17.95 11.66
C ASN A 135 21.89 -17.76 10.14
N LEU A 136 22.08 -16.53 9.64
CA LEU A 136 22.10 -16.30 8.20
C LEU A 136 23.22 -17.10 7.53
N LYS A 137 24.43 -17.10 8.10
CA LYS A 137 25.55 -17.88 7.56
C LYS A 137 25.19 -19.37 7.50
N ALA A 138 24.69 -19.92 8.61
CA ALA A 138 24.30 -21.33 8.70
C ALA A 138 23.18 -21.69 7.70
N VAL A 139 22.20 -20.80 7.49
CA VAL A 139 21.12 -20.99 6.49
C VAL A 139 21.67 -20.93 5.07
N VAL A 140 22.55 -19.96 4.77
CA VAL A 140 23.09 -19.77 3.41
C VAL A 140 24.00 -20.92 3.01
N GLU A 141 24.73 -21.53 3.95
CA GLU A 141 25.57 -22.72 3.69
C GLU A 141 24.76 -23.97 3.33
N ASN A 142 23.48 -24.03 3.71
CA ASN A 142 22.58 -25.15 3.38
C ASN A 142 21.62 -24.77 2.23
N PRO A 143 21.73 -25.37 1.03
CA PRO A 143 20.89 -25.01 -0.13
C PRO A 143 19.39 -25.16 0.10
N ILE A 144 18.95 -26.14 0.91
CA ILE A 144 17.53 -26.40 1.18
C ILE A 144 16.97 -25.31 2.10
N LEU A 145 17.70 -24.98 3.18
CA LEU A 145 17.30 -23.90 4.09
C LEU A 145 17.33 -22.55 3.39
N ARG A 146 18.37 -22.26 2.61
CA ARG A 146 18.47 -21.03 1.80
C ARG A 146 17.27 -20.86 0.88
N HIS A 147 16.86 -21.93 0.19
CA HIS A 147 15.67 -21.89 -0.66
C HIS A 147 14.38 -21.67 0.14
N LYS A 148 14.20 -22.38 1.26
CA LYS A 148 13.01 -22.25 2.13
C LYS A 148 12.89 -20.86 2.71
N LEU A 149 13.99 -20.29 3.23
CA LEU A 149 14.01 -18.93 3.76
C LEU A 149 13.70 -17.92 2.65
N GLY A 150 14.39 -18.00 1.49
CA GLY A 150 14.15 -17.09 0.38
C GLY A 150 12.69 -17.08 -0.09
N LYS A 151 12.09 -18.26 -0.23
CA LYS A 151 10.66 -18.40 -0.57
C LYS A 151 9.75 -17.81 0.51
N PHE A 152 10.05 -18.09 1.78
CA PHE A 152 9.27 -17.57 2.91
C PHE A 152 9.28 -16.03 2.93
N LEU A 153 10.45 -15.42 2.80
CA LEU A 153 10.60 -13.97 2.82
C LEU A 153 9.85 -13.30 1.67
N ASP A 154 9.95 -13.84 0.45
CA ASP A 154 9.24 -13.31 -0.74
C ASP A 154 7.72 -13.41 -0.61
N GLN A 155 7.21 -14.42 0.10
CA GLN A 155 5.78 -14.63 0.28
C GLN A 155 5.19 -13.83 1.44
N HIS A 156 5.90 -13.77 2.57
CA HIS A 156 5.33 -13.33 3.83
C HIS A 156 5.66 -11.90 4.22
N PHE A 157 6.73 -11.30 3.71
CA PHE A 157 7.11 -9.91 4.04
C PHE A 157 6.66 -8.89 3.00
N ASN A 158 5.60 -9.17 2.24
CA ASN A 158 5.01 -8.18 1.35
C ASN A 158 4.13 -7.16 2.11
N TRP A 159 4.65 -6.58 3.19
CA TRP A 159 3.87 -5.80 4.14
C TRP A 159 3.65 -4.37 3.69
N TYR A 160 2.41 -3.91 3.86
CA TYR A 160 1.97 -2.58 3.47
C TYR A 160 2.61 -1.49 4.35
N ASN A 161 3.15 -0.45 3.71
CA ASN A 161 3.76 0.73 4.36
C ASN A 161 4.99 0.46 5.24
N TYR A 162 5.65 -0.69 5.06
CA TYR A 162 6.97 -0.94 5.64
C TYR A 162 8.07 -0.45 4.70
N GLU A 163 9.00 0.33 5.24
CA GLU A 163 10.20 0.76 4.52
C GLU A 163 11.23 -0.35 4.50
N ARG A 164 11.50 -0.93 5.68
CA ARG A 164 12.47 -2.00 5.87
C ARG A 164 12.04 -2.98 6.95
N ILE A 165 12.57 -4.18 6.83
CA ILE A 165 12.49 -5.22 7.85
C ILE A 165 13.92 -5.65 8.16
N VAL A 166 14.31 -5.48 9.41
CA VAL A 166 15.64 -5.85 9.89
C VAL A 166 15.53 -7.23 10.53
N LEU A 167 16.34 -8.18 10.08
CA LEU A 167 16.42 -9.53 10.63
C LEU A 167 17.73 -9.70 11.41
N THR A 168 17.62 -10.03 12.69
CA THR A 168 18.76 -10.34 13.59
C THR A 168 18.74 -11.82 13.98
N ASP A 169 19.85 -12.29 14.56
CA ASP A 169 19.93 -13.67 15.06
C ASP A 169 18.91 -13.90 16.19
N ASP A 170 18.03 -14.91 16.04
CA ASP A 170 17.24 -15.43 17.14
C ASP A 170 18.07 -16.41 17.99
N TYR A 171 17.60 -16.73 19.20
CA TYR A 171 18.23 -17.74 20.05
C TYR A 171 18.06 -19.15 19.46
N LEU A 172 16.98 -19.38 18.71
CA LEU A 172 16.75 -20.64 18.00
C LEU A 172 17.65 -20.76 16.76
N PRO A 173 18.21 -21.96 16.48
CA PRO A 173 18.98 -22.18 15.26
C PRO A 173 18.17 -21.86 14.00
N TYR A 174 18.87 -21.36 12.98
CA TYR A 174 18.31 -21.04 11.66
C TYR A 174 17.12 -20.06 11.65
N SER A 175 16.84 -19.43 12.79
CA SER A 175 15.68 -18.56 13.03
C SER A 175 16.12 -17.12 13.24
N PHE A 176 15.20 -16.18 13.08
CA PHE A 176 15.51 -14.75 13.11
C PHE A 176 14.48 -13.99 13.93
N PHE A 177 14.95 -13.08 14.78
CA PHE A 177 14.09 -12.01 15.27
C PHE A 177 13.99 -10.95 14.18
N PHE A 178 12.84 -10.31 14.03
CA PHE A 178 12.69 -9.22 13.08
C PHE A 178 12.08 -7.97 13.70
N GLU A 179 12.46 -6.84 13.12
CA GLU A 179 11.90 -5.53 13.41
C GLU A 179 11.46 -4.88 12.10
N GLY A 180 10.16 -4.65 11.97
CA GLY A 180 9.57 -3.93 10.84
C GLY A 180 9.44 -2.45 11.16
N TYR A 181 9.90 -1.60 10.24
CA TYR A 181 9.82 -0.15 10.35
C TYR A 181 8.84 0.39 9.31
N MET A 182 7.75 0.99 9.79
CA MET A 182 6.80 1.69 8.93
C MET A 182 7.29 3.10 8.62
N VAL A 183 6.89 3.65 7.47
CA VAL A 183 7.26 5.03 7.09
C VAL A 183 6.78 6.07 8.11
N GLN A 184 5.69 5.77 8.83
CA GLN A 184 5.11 6.64 9.86
C GLN A 184 5.70 6.43 11.28
N GLY A 185 6.77 5.64 11.41
CA GLY A 185 7.50 5.45 12.67
C GLY A 185 6.95 4.37 13.60
N THR A 186 5.82 3.74 13.28
CA THR A 186 5.34 2.57 14.03
C THR A 186 6.24 1.35 13.78
N LYS A 187 6.50 0.58 14.84
CA LYS A 187 7.36 -0.60 14.82
C LYS A 187 6.54 -1.84 15.14
N THR A 188 6.72 -2.90 14.36
CA THR A 188 6.30 -4.26 14.73
C THR A 188 7.52 -5.13 14.90
N CYS A 189 7.48 -6.06 15.83
CA CYS A 189 8.53 -7.07 15.98
C CYS A 189 7.95 -8.46 16.11
N GLY A 190 8.80 -9.46 15.97
CA GLY A 190 8.41 -10.86 16.03
C GLY A 190 9.55 -11.80 15.66
N GLY A 191 9.23 -13.08 15.52
CA GLY A 191 10.17 -14.13 15.12
C GLY A 191 9.81 -14.76 13.77
N VAL A 192 10.81 -14.97 12.93
CA VAL A 192 10.80 -15.90 11.79
C VAL A 192 11.45 -17.19 12.27
N ILE A 193 10.62 -18.16 12.67
CA ILE A 193 11.07 -19.37 13.36
C ILE A 193 11.03 -20.55 12.40
N LEU A 194 12.12 -21.31 12.34
CA LEU A 194 12.17 -22.59 11.64
C LEU A 194 11.58 -23.69 12.53
N HIS A 195 10.46 -24.26 12.09
CA HIS A 195 9.84 -25.42 12.74
C HIS A 195 10.33 -26.72 12.11
N GLY A 196 10.52 -27.75 12.93
CA GLY A 196 10.89 -29.10 12.48
C GLY A 196 12.36 -29.22 12.06
N GLU A 197 13.27 -28.55 12.78
CA GLU A 197 14.70 -28.49 12.45
C GLU A 197 15.39 -29.86 12.46
N GLU A 198 14.84 -30.83 13.20
CA GLU A 198 15.29 -32.23 13.23
C GLU A 198 15.28 -32.89 11.84
N ASN A 199 14.42 -32.41 10.92
CA ASN A 199 14.44 -32.83 9.53
C ASN A 199 14.27 -31.64 8.58
N ILE A 200 15.40 -31.13 8.12
CA ILE A 200 15.49 -29.98 7.19
C ILE A 200 14.61 -30.15 5.93
N ARG A 201 14.36 -31.37 5.45
CA ARG A 201 13.52 -31.58 4.26
C ARG A 201 12.07 -31.20 4.54
N THR A 202 11.55 -31.53 5.73
CA THR A 202 10.18 -31.25 6.15
C THR A 202 10.02 -29.93 6.90
N ALA A 203 11.13 -29.34 7.36
CA ALA A 203 11.14 -28.08 8.12
C ALA A 203 10.46 -26.92 7.36
N LYS A 204 9.82 -25.99 8.10
CA LYS A 204 9.11 -24.84 7.55
C LYS A 204 9.29 -23.60 8.42
N TYR A 205 9.44 -22.44 7.78
CA TYR A 205 9.43 -21.16 8.46
C TYR A 205 8.00 -20.72 8.80
N GLY A 206 7.85 -20.04 9.93
CA GLY A 206 6.61 -19.36 10.35
C GLY A 206 6.91 -18.00 10.97
N ILE A 207 5.95 -17.07 10.91
CA ILE A 207 6.00 -15.78 11.60
C ILE A 207 5.23 -15.87 12.91
N HIS A 208 5.82 -15.33 13.96
CA HIS A 208 5.19 -15.11 15.26
C HIS A 208 5.34 -13.64 15.62
N THR A 209 4.25 -12.96 15.94
CA THR A 209 4.19 -11.52 16.27
C THR A 209 3.55 -11.32 17.62
#